data_AF-A0A9P5TZB7-F1
#
_entry.id   AF-A0A9P5TZB7-F1
#
_cell.length_a   1.000
_cell.length_b   1.000
_cell.length_c   1.000
_cell.angle_alpha   90.00
_cell.angle_beta   90.00
_cell.angle_gamma   90.00
#
_symmetry.space_group_name_H-M   'P 1'
#
loop_
_entity.id
_entity.type
_entity.pdbx_description
1 polymer ?
#
loop_
_entity_poly.entity_id
_entity_poly.type
_entity_poly.pdbx_seq_one_letter_code
_entity_poly.pdbx_strand_id
1 'polypeptide(L)'
;EKHFPGRKPIRQIRTRLNSVGPYCKVNADGHEKLGVLALKMGDIGFAIYGYKDKWWDNILFLVLVPESCTAAAGGHLFLNFAEKISGIPIQLTTDKGPEVGYQHAFMVTLRYVSVIFLFFWTMEITYRFRSVYSELDNVTFPPHVILKSTHNTLIEGFWHWFSDKSGKNIKEVLLCGKTEYIFNTAVDRNDRSLFYWMFIPLLQKELNDFQHYWNNHRICNQEKKLMPSGHIPSFALEYPSQLNGIDCRIEIPKEAVTQLREFLEEDTGMSRDECFRWYSDEFAQTALTTWESIGQPAINLSHAWDVFAQMAPLIMQT
;
A
#
# COMPACT_ATOMS: atom_id res chain seq x y z
N GLU A 1 4.97 -5.97 29.30
CA GLU A 1 5.78 -5.05 30.12
C GLU A 1 4.98 -3.80 30.46
N LYS A 2 4.95 -3.37 31.72
CA LYS A 2 4.26 -2.14 32.14
C LYS A 2 5.14 -0.92 31.84
N HIS A 3 4.62 0.05 31.09
CA HIS A 3 5.32 1.31 30.84
C HIS A 3 5.32 2.19 32.10
N PHE A 4 6.50 2.43 32.67
CA PHE A 4 6.69 3.43 33.72
C PHE A 4 6.83 4.83 33.10
N PRO A 5 6.07 5.84 33.56
CA PRO A 5 6.22 7.22 33.10
C PRO A 5 7.54 7.80 33.64
N GLY A 6 8.36 8.39 32.77
CA GLY A 6 9.60 9.09 33.14
C GLY A 6 10.90 8.58 32.51
N ARG A 7 10.89 7.43 31.83
CA ARG A 7 12.07 6.98 31.06
C ARG A 7 12.16 7.82 29.79
N LYS A 8 13.09 8.78 29.73
CA LYS A 8 13.39 9.52 28.50
C LYS A 8 13.64 8.49 27.39
N PRO A 9 12.95 8.56 26.23
CA PRO A 9 13.18 7.62 25.16
C PRO A 9 14.67 7.67 24.80
N ILE A 10 15.31 6.51 24.74
CA ILE A 10 16.69 6.40 24.27
C ILE A 10 16.69 7.05 22.88
N ARG A 11 17.44 8.15 22.73
CA ARG A 11 17.55 8.86 21.46
C ARG A 11 18.14 7.87 20.45
N GLN A 12 17.30 7.39 19.54
CA GLN A 12 17.74 6.47 18.50
C GLN A 12 18.81 7.17 17.67
N ILE A 13 20.00 6.58 17.61
CA ILE A 13 21.09 7.03 16.76
C ILE A 13 20.71 6.62 15.34
N ARG A 14 20.23 7.57 14.54
CA ARG A 14 19.85 7.33 13.15
C ARG A 14 21.09 7.38 12.26
N THR A 15 21.37 6.28 11.57
CA THR A 15 22.43 6.20 10.57
C THR A 15 21.96 6.82 9.25
N ARG A 16 22.89 7.36 8.45
CA ARG A 16 22.54 7.88 7.12
C ARG A 16 22.05 6.73 6.24
N LEU A 17 20.95 6.96 5.54
CA LEU A 17 20.37 5.98 4.62
C LEU A 17 21.23 5.85 3.36
N ASN A 18 21.39 4.61 2.89
CA ASN A 18 22.04 4.27 1.63
C ASN A 18 21.20 3.27 0.81
N SER A 19 21.34 3.37 -0.51
CA SER A 19 20.80 2.47 -1.52
C SER A 19 21.57 2.73 -2.82
N VAL A 20 21.71 1.71 -3.67
CA VAL A 20 22.46 1.80 -4.94
C VAL A 20 21.57 2.14 -6.13
N GLY A 21 20.25 2.14 -5.95
CA GLY A 21 19.31 2.14 -7.05
C GLY A 21 17.85 2.02 -6.61
N PRO A 22 16.88 2.23 -7.52
CA PRO A 22 15.47 1.98 -7.23
C PRO A 22 15.26 0.48 -7.14
N TYR A 23 14.25 0.06 -6.38
CA TYR A 23 13.93 -1.34 -6.09
C TYR A 23 15.02 -2.09 -5.32
N CYS A 24 16.14 -1.45 -4.94
CA CYS A 24 17.13 -2.11 -4.10
C CYS A 24 16.55 -2.40 -2.71
N LYS A 25 15.88 -1.41 -2.12
CA LYS A 25 15.21 -1.53 -0.82
C LYS A 25 13.85 -0.85 -0.91
N VAL A 26 12.80 -1.62 -0.67
CA VAL A 26 11.42 -1.11 -0.62
C VAL A 26 10.88 -1.31 0.78
N ASN A 27 10.29 -0.26 1.33
CA ASN A 27 9.65 -0.26 2.64
C ASN A 27 8.14 -0.39 2.42
N ALA A 28 7.50 -1.33 3.11
CA ALA A 28 6.07 -1.53 3.07
C ALA A 28 5.47 -1.46 4.47
N ASP A 29 4.25 -0.95 4.55
CA ASP A 29 3.55 -0.72 5.82
C ASP A 29 2.04 -0.49 5.59
N GLY A 30 1.25 -0.83 6.60
CA GLY A 30 -0.17 -0.55 6.69
C GLY A 30 -0.46 0.67 7.56
N HIS A 31 -1.40 1.50 7.13
CA HIS A 31 -1.80 2.74 7.79
C HIS A 31 -3.28 2.73 8.15
N GLU A 32 -3.57 2.57 9.44
CA GLU A 32 -4.93 2.37 9.96
C GLU A 32 -5.53 3.63 10.62
N LYS A 33 -5.07 4.84 10.27
CA LYS A 33 -5.62 6.08 10.87
C LYS A 33 -7.03 6.44 10.40
N LEU A 34 -7.56 5.71 9.43
CA LEU A 34 -8.95 5.72 8.99
C LEU A 34 -9.68 4.44 9.40
N GLY A 35 -9.07 3.60 10.24
CA GLY A 35 -9.67 2.35 10.71
C GLY A 35 -10.79 2.55 11.72
N VAL A 36 -11.42 1.45 12.09
CA VAL A 36 -12.60 1.38 12.99
C VAL A 36 -12.39 2.17 14.28
N LEU A 37 -11.27 1.95 14.97
CA LEU A 37 -10.95 2.63 16.23
C LEU A 37 -10.69 4.13 16.05
N ALA A 38 -10.23 4.54 14.87
CA ALA A 38 -9.86 5.91 14.58
C ALA A 38 -11.06 6.78 14.15
N LEU A 39 -12.02 6.20 13.43
CA LEU A 39 -13.27 6.85 13.04
C LEU A 39 -14.35 6.76 14.13
N LYS A 40 -14.39 5.65 14.88
CA LYS A 40 -15.43 5.36 15.88
C LYS A 40 -16.84 5.45 15.28
N MET A 41 -17.00 5.01 14.05
CA MET A 41 -18.27 4.96 13.31
C MET A 41 -18.72 3.50 13.25
N GLY A 42 -19.01 2.87 14.38
CA GLY A 42 -19.38 1.44 14.41
C GLY A 42 -18.24 0.50 14.01
N ASP A 43 -18.52 -0.41 13.08
CA ASP A 43 -17.59 -1.41 12.54
C ASP A 43 -16.95 -1.01 11.19
N ILE A 44 -17.20 0.22 10.71
CA ILE A 44 -16.62 0.70 9.47
C ILE A 44 -15.25 1.35 9.65
N GLY A 45 -14.40 1.19 8.65
CA GLY A 45 -13.08 1.77 8.61
C GLY A 45 -12.37 1.46 7.31
N PHE A 46 -11.21 2.10 7.14
CA PHE A 46 -10.33 1.86 6.01
C PHE A 46 -8.91 1.61 6.50
N ALA A 47 -8.22 0.71 5.81
CA ALA A 47 -6.78 0.58 5.87
C ALA A 47 -6.17 1.10 4.56
N ILE A 48 -4.97 1.67 4.65
CA ILE A 48 -4.18 2.06 3.47
C ILE A 48 -2.90 1.27 3.53
N TYR A 49 -2.52 0.61 2.44
CA TYR A 49 -1.24 -0.09 2.36
C TYR A 49 -0.33 0.56 1.33
N GLY A 50 0.94 0.75 1.70
CA GLY A 50 1.92 1.45 0.88
C GLY A 50 3.20 0.65 0.66
N TYR A 51 3.78 0.75 -0.53
CA TYR A 51 5.14 0.33 -0.86
C TYR A 51 5.92 1.53 -1.36
N LYS A 52 7.04 1.83 -0.71
CA LYS A 52 7.84 3.02 -0.95
C LYS A 52 9.29 2.66 -1.20
N ASP A 53 9.85 3.19 -2.28
CA ASP A 53 11.27 3.03 -2.60
C ASP A 53 12.15 3.88 -1.67
N LYS A 54 13.22 3.27 -1.15
CA LYS A 54 14.16 3.92 -0.24
C LYS A 54 15.06 4.94 -0.93
N TRP A 55 15.50 4.68 -2.15
CA TRP A 55 16.52 5.49 -2.81
C TRP A 55 15.97 6.86 -3.18
N TRP A 56 14.78 6.86 -3.79
CA TRP A 56 14.15 8.02 -4.42
C TRP A 56 12.90 8.56 -3.77
N ASP A 57 12.50 7.97 -2.65
CA ASP A 57 11.31 8.41 -1.95
C ASP A 57 10.03 8.22 -2.79
N ASN A 58 10.09 7.44 -3.87
CA ASN A 58 8.97 7.20 -4.77
C ASN A 58 7.97 6.23 -4.15
N ILE A 59 6.68 6.51 -4.28
CA ILE A 59 5.60 5.60 -3.90
C ILE A 59 5.31 4.69 -5.08
N LEU A 60 5.62 3.41 -4.94
CA LEU A 60 5.45 2.40 -5.98
C LEU A 60 3.99 1.91 -6.01
N PHE A 61 3.40 1.73 -4.83
CA PHE A 61 2.04 1.23 -4.66
C PHE A 61 1.40 1.86 -3.44
N LEU A 62 0.16 2.35 -3.58
CA LEU A 62 -0.63 2.92 -2.51
C LEU A 62 -2.09 2.57 -2.76
N VAL A 63 -2.70 1.82 -1.86
CA VAL A 63 -4.04 1.26 -2.09
C VAL A 63 -4.88 1.29 -0.82
N LEU A 64 -6.17 1.56 -1.00
CA LEU A 64 -7.19 1.44 0.04
C LEU A 64 -7.66 -0.02 0.12
N VAL A 65 -7.71 -0.58 1.31
CA VAL A 65 -8.14 -1.96 1.57
C VAL A 65 -9.03 -2.05 2.80
N PRO A 66 -9.93 -3.07 2.90
CA PRO A 66 -10.79 -3.26 4.06
C PRO A 66 -9.99 -3.39 5.35
N GLU A 67 -8.91 -4.16 5.27
CA GLU A 67 -7.95 -4.40 6.34
C GLU A 67 -6.59 -4.75 5.73
N SER A 68 -5.53 -4.57 6.50
CA SER A 68 -4.17 -4.88 6.06
C SER A 68 -3.34 -5.63 7.10
N CYS A 69 -4.00 -6.33 8.02
CA CYS A 69 -3.40 -6.99 9.16
C CYS A 69 -3.46 -8.52 9.06
N THR A 70 -4.25 -9.11 8.16
CA THR A 70 -4.26 -10.56 7.98
C THR A 70 -3.12 -11.04 7.08
N ALA A 71 -2.66 -12.28 7.33
CA ALA A 71 -1.65 -12.92 6.50
C ALA A 71 -2.12 -13.04 5.03
N ALA A 72 -3.38 -13.42 4.81
CA ALA A 72 -3.97 -13.55 3.48
C ALA A 72 -3.98 -12.21 2.73
N ALA A 73 -4.50 -11.15 3.35
CA ALA A 73 -4.52 -9.81 2.74
C ALA A 73 -3.09 -9.31 2.45
N GLY A 74 -2.15 -9.50 3.39
CA GLY A 74 -0.74 -9.16 3.19
C GLY A 74 -0.10 -9.91 2.01
N GLY A 75 -0.36 -11.20 1.89
CA GLY A 75 0.09 -12.02 0.75
C GLY A 75 -0.45 -11.51 -0.59
N HIS A 76 -1.76 -11.29 -0.69
CA HIS A 76 -2.36 -10.75 -1.91
C HIS A 76 -1.91 -9.32 -2.22
N LEU A 77 -1.70 -8.48 -1.22
CA LEU A 77 -1.15 -7.13 -1.37
C LEU A 77 0.25 -7.17 -1.98
N PHE A 78 1.11 -8.08 -1.51
CA PHE A 78 2.44 -8.26 -2.07
C PHE A 78 2.40 -8.76 -3.52
N LEU A 79 1.53 -9.73 -3.84
CA LEU A 79 1.40 -10.22 -5.21
C LEU A 79 0.83 -9.15 -6.15
N ASN A 80 -0.13 -8.34 -5.70
CA ASN A 80 -0.63 -7.18 -6.47
C ASN A 80 0.48 -6.14 -6.74
N PHE A 81 1.31 -5.88 -5.73
CA PHE A 81 2.48 -5.00 -5.89
C PHE A 81 3.48 -5.58 -6.90
N ALA A 82 3.83 -6.85 -6.77
CA ALA A 82 4.80 -7.52 -7.64
C ALA A 82 4.33 -7.56 -9.10
N GLU A 83 3.04 -7.83 -9.32
CA GLU A 83 2.40 -7.76 -10.63
C GLU A 83 2.44 -6.34 -11.21
N LYS A 84 2.08 -5.33 -10.41
CA LYS A 84 2.09 -3.92 -10.85
C LYS A 84 3.46 -3.46 -11.33
N ILE A 85 4.53 -3.84 -10.63
CA ILE A 85 5.89 -3.46 -11.03
C ILE A 85 6.54 -4.47 -11.99
N SER A 86 5.84 -5.58 -12.30
CA SER A 86 6.35 -6.72 -13.08
C SER A 86 7.69 -7.25 -12.55
N GLY A 87 7.81 -7.34 -11.22
CA GLY A 87 9.05 -7.69 -10.55
C GLY A 87 8.97 -7.59 -9.03
N ILE A 88 10.11 -7.76 -8.38
CA ILE A 88 10.28 -7.58 -6.94
C ILE A 88 11.54 -6.76 -6.65
N PRO A 89 11.64 -6.12 -5.47
CA PRO A 89 12.87 -5.49 -5.04
C PRO A 89 13.97 -6.50 -4.72
N ILE A 90 15.21 -6.06 -4.48
CA ILE A 90 16.27 -6.91 -3.90
C ILE A 90 15.93 -7.25 -2.43
N GLN A 91 15.45 -6.26 -1.69
CA GLN A 91 15.08 -6.38 -0.29
C GLN A 91 13.76 -5.66 -0.02
N LEU A 92 12.80 -6.41 0.52
CA LEU A 92 11.59 -5.85 1.12
C LEU A 92 11.85 -5.58 2.61
N THR A 93 11.31 -4.50 3.14
CA THR A 93 11.34 -4.17 4.57
C THR A 93 9.93 -3.90 5.05
N THR A 94 9.48 -4.62 6.06
CA THR A 94 8.17 -4.39 6.69
C THR A 94 8.32 -4.18 8.19
N ASP A 95 7.25 -3.67 8.79
CA ASP A 95 7.08 -3.77 10.23
C ASP A 95 6.79 -5.22 10.64
N LYS A 96 6.95 -5.51 11.93
CA LYS A 96 6.53 -6.81 12.46
C LYS A 96 5.01 -6.81 12.63
N GLY A 97 4.33 -7.61 11.83
CA GLY A 97 2.90 -7.86 11.97
C GLY A 97 2.48 -9.25 11.50
N PRO A 98 1.26 -9.68 11.83
CA PRO A 98 0.69 -10.95 11.38
C PRO A 98 0.56 -11.06 9.85
N GLU A 99 0.44 -9.93 9.14
CA GLU A 99 0.29 -9.81 7.68
C GLU A 99 1.53 -10.18 6.85
N VAL A 100 2.67 -10.35 7.53
CA VAL A 100 3.99 -10.34 6.90
C VAL A 100 4.45 -11.74 6.45
N GLY A 101 3.85 -12.80 6.98
CA GLY A 101 4.29 -14.19 6.77
C GLY A 101 4.41 -14.56 5.29
N TYR A 102 3.35 -14.38 4.51
CA TYR A 102 3.37 -14.70 3.08
C TYR A 102 4.22 -13.71 2.27
N GLN A 103 4.28 -12.43 2.67
CA GLN A 103 5.16 -11.46 2.00
C GLN A 103 6.63 -11.91 2.07
N HIS A 104 7.06 -12.42 3.24
CA HIS A 104 8.38 -13.02 3.41
C HIS A 104 8.56 -14.25 2.50
N ALA A 105 7.63 -15.20 2.56
CA ALA A 105 7.71 -16.46 1.82
C ALA A 105 7.77 -16.21 0.30
N PHE A 106 6.88 -15.37 -0.23
CA PHE A 106 6.83 -15.05 -1.66
C PHE A 106 8.04 -14.27 -2.12
N MET A 107 8.54 -13.33 -1.31
CA MET A 107 9.78 -12.61 -1.62
C MET A 107 10.97 -13.57 -1.75
N VAL A 108 11.10 -14.56 -0.87
CA VAL A 108 12.13 -15.61 -0.95
C VAL A 108 11.94 -16.48 -2.19
N THR A 109 10.72 -16.98 -2.41
CA THR A 109 10.40 -17.87 -3.53
C THR A 109 10.62 -17.20 -4.88
N LEU A 110 10.12 -15.98 -5.08
CA LEU A 110 10.28 -15.24 -6.33
C LEU A 110 11.75 -14.89 -6.59
N ARG A 111 12.53 -14.52 -5.56
CA ARG A 111 13.98 -14.32 -5.75
C ARG A 111 14.66 -15.60 -6.22
N TYR A 112 14.30 -16.74 -5.66
CA TYR A 112 14.88 -18.03 -6.04
C TYR A 112 14.49 -18.45 -7.46
N VAL A 113 13.20 -18.35 -7.81
CA VAL A 113 12.69 -18.71 -9.14
C VAL A 113 13.30 -17.82 -10.22
N SER A 114 13.42 -16.51 -10.00
CA SER A 114 14.06 -15.60 -10.97
C SER A 114 15.53 -15.94 -11.22
N VAL A 115 16.28 -16.37 -10.20
CA VAL A 115 17.68 -16.83 -10.37
C VAL A 115 17.76 -18.09 -11.24
N ILE A 116 16.88 -19.07 -10.99
CA ILE A 116 16.81 -20.29 -11.79
C ILE A 116 16.43 -19.96 -13.24
N PHE A 117 15.39 -19.14 -13.43
CA PHE A 117 14.93 -18.77 -14.77
C PHE A 117 16.04 -18.08 -15.57
N LEU A 118 16.76 -17.13 -14.97
CA LEU A 118 17.92 -16.48 -15.60
C LEU A 118 19.03 -17.48 -15.96
N PHE A 119 19.27 -18.49 -15.12
CA PHE A 119 20.30 -19.50 -15.34
C PHE A 119 19.96 -20.45 -16.50
N PHE A 120 18.69 -20.85 -16.65
CA PHE A 120 18.25 -21.77 -17.70
C PHE A 120 17.84 -21.08 -19.01
N TRP A 121 17.33 -19.85 -18.97
CA TRP A 121 16.77 -19.17 -20.14
C TRP A 121 17.82 -18.47 -21.02
N THR A 122 19.06 -18.26 -20.56
CA THR A 122 20.06 -17.54 -21.36
C THR A 122 21.37 -18.32 -21.50
N MET A 123 21.60 -18.90 -22.69
CA MET A 123 22.93 -19.33 -23.15
C MET A 123 23.69 -18.22 -23.91
N GLU A 124 23.12 -17.03 -24.14
CA GLU A 124 23.81 -15.94 -24.86
C GLU A 124 23.87 -14.56 -24.15
N ILE A 125 23.07 -14.27 -23.11
CA ILE A 125 23.00 -12.92 -22.46
C ILE A 125 23.59 -12.93 -21.02
N THR A 126 24.42 -13.93 -20.71
CA THR A 126 24.73 -14.30 -19.31
C THR A 126 25.95 -13.61 -18.69
N TYR A 127 26.50 -12.55 -19.29
CA TYR A 127 27.67 -11.86 -18.70
C TYR A 127 27.33 -10.63 -17.85
N ARG A 128 26.25 -9.89 -18.14
CA ARG A 128 25.88 -8.68 -17.38
C ARG A 128 25.03 -8.97 -16.13
N PHE A 129 24.13 -9.95 -16.19
CA PHE A 129 23.24 -10.29 -15.06
C PHE A 129 23.85 -11.31 -14.08
N ARG A 130 24.72 -12.20 -14.54
CA ARG A 130 25.32 -13.26 -13.71
C ARG A 130 26.19 -12.71 -12.57
N SER A 131 26.91 -11.61 -12.78
CA SER A 131 27.75 -10.97 -11.74
C SER A 131 26.92 -10.37 -10.60
N VAL A 132 25.76 -9.77 -10.89
CA VAL A 132 24.95 -9.14 -9.83
C VAL A 132 24.22 -10.18 -8.98
N TYR A 133 23.73 -11.27 -9.58
CA TYR A 133 22.93 -12.27 -8.87
C TYR A 133 23.73 -13.37 -8.18
N SER A 134 24.89 -13.80 -8.71
CA SER A 134 25.75 -14.75 -7.98
C SER A 134 26.44 -14.12 -6.75
N GLU A 135 26.42 -12.79 -6.66
CA GLU A 135 27.03 -12.01 -5.57
C GLU A 135 26.01 -11.39 -4.60
N LEU A 136 24.70 -11.64 -4.79
CA LEU A 136 23.68 -11.20 -3.83
C LEU A 136 23.82 -12.00 -2.53
N ASP A 137 24.73 -11.55 -1.69
CA ASP A 137 24.93 -12.09 -0.35
C ASP A 137 23.63 -11.93 0.45
N ASN A 138 22.97 -13.04 0.75
CA ASN A 138 21.75 -13.07 1.54
C ASN A 138 21.97 -12.62 2.99
N VAL A 139 23.22 -12.51 3.44
CA VAL A 139 23.57 -11.91 4.73
C VAL A 139 23.55 -10.38 4.63
N THR A 140 24.17 -9.81 3.60
CA THR A 140 24.20 -8.35 3.38
C THR A 140 22.86 -7.79 2.86
N PHE A 141 22.20 -8.53 1.98
CA PHE A 141 20.92 -8.20 1.36
C PHE A 141 19.90 -9.34 1.54
N PRO A 142 19.44 -9.57 2.79
CA PRO A 142 18.36 -10.52 3.02
C PRO A 142 17.13 -10.11 2.19
N PRO A 143 16.41 -11.09 1.61
CA PRO A 143 15.25 -10.85 0.75
C PRO A 143 14.17 -10.05 1.47
N HIS A 144 14.02 -10.29 2.76
CA HIS A 144 13.02 -9.61 3.57
C HIS A 144 13.55 -9.32 4.97
N VAL A 145 13.35 -8.09 5.44
CA VAL A 145 13.77 -7.60 6.75
C VAL A 145 12.56 -7.12 7.53
N ILE A 146 12.37 -7.68 8.72
CA ILE A 146 11.32 -7.26 9.65
C ILE A 146 11.92 -6.29 10.66
N LEU A 147 11.37 -5.08 10.73
CA LEU A 147 11.76 -4.04 11.66
C LEU A 147 10.68 -3.79 12.72
N LYS A 148 11.06 -3.13 13.82
CA LYS A 148 10.08 -2.47 14.69
C LYS A 148 9.60 -1.21 13.99
N SER A 149 8.33 -0.84 14.13
CA SER A 149 7.74 0.35 13.49
C SER A 149 8.60 1.59 13.60
N THR A 150 9.01 1.93 14.82
CA THR A 150 9.93 3.06 15.12
C THR A 150 11.25 3.09 14.33
N HIS A 151 11.65 1.99 13.69
CA HIS A 151 12.84 1.87 12.86
C HIS A 151 12.53 1.92 11.35
N ASN A 152 11.27 1.70 10.93
CA ASN A 152 10.78 1.85 9.57
C ASN A 152 10.50 3.33 9.21
N THR A 153 11.47 4.17 9.55
CA THR A 153 11.36 5.64 9.54
C THR A 153 11.00 6.25 8.19
N LEU A 154 11.26 5.55 7.07
CA LEU A 154 11.00 6.03 5.72
C LEU A 154 9.51 6.09 5.38
N ILE A 155 8.78 5.03 5.74
CA ILE A 155 7.34 4.94 5.48
C ILE A 155 6.54 5.61 6.61
N GLU A 156 7.00 5.53 7.86
CA GLU A 156 6.42 6.31 8.97
C GLU A 156 6.49 7.83 8.70
N GLY A 157 7.64 8.32 8.22
CA GLY A 157 7.79 9.72 7.83
C GLY A 157 6.89 10.11 6.65
N PHE A 158 6.64 9.18 5.73
CA PHE A 158 5.70 9.37 4.64
C PHE A 158 4.24 9.49 5.12
N TRP A 159 3.81 8.63 6.06
CA TRP A 159 2.47 8.69 6.62
C TRP A 159 2.17 10.01 7.33
N HIS A 160 3.18 10.61 7.96
CA HIS A 160 3.05 11.96 8.52
C HIS A 160 2.68 12.98 7.44
N TRP A 161 3.38 12.98 6.30
CA TRP A 161 3.08 13.87 5.19
C TRP A 161 1.72 13.61 4.56
N PHE A 162 1.34 12.35 4.40
CA PHE A 162 -0.01 11.99 3.96
C PHE A 162 -1.06 12.58 4.90
N SER A 163 -0.90 12.39 6.21
CA SER A 163 -1.83 12.93 7.21
C SER A 163 -1.94 14.45 7.14
N ASP A 164 -0.81 15.16 7.02
CA ASP A 164 -0.78 16.62 6.97
C ASP A 164 -1.35 17.22 5.68
N LYS A 165 -1.24 16.52 4.55
CA LYS A 165 -1.66 17.05 3.24
C LYS A 165 -3.05 16.61 2.80
N SER A 166 -3.44 15.36 3.10
CA SER A 166 -4.67 14.76 2.59
C SER A 166 -5.46 14.04 3.69
N GLY A 167 -4.79 13.28 4.55
CA GLY A 167 -5.42 12.38 5.51
C GLY A 167 -6.29 13.06 6.57
N LYS A 168 -5.93 14.26 7.04
CA LYS A 168 -6.77 15.04 7.97
C LYS A 168 -8.09 15.47 7.32
N ASN A 169 -8.01 16.00 6.10
CA ASN A 169 -9.20 16.42 5.34
C ASN A 169 -10.12 15.24 5.07
N ILE A 170 -9.55 14.09 4.65
CA ILE A 170 -10.31 12.86 4.45
C ILE A 170 -11.03 12.44 5.74
N LYS A 171 -10.30 12.40 6.87
CA LYS A 171 -10.87 11.99 8.14
C LYS A 171 -12.00 12.91 8.60
N GLU A 172 -11.81 14.22 8.46
CA GLU A 172 -12.82 15.23 8.80
C GLU A 172 -14.09 15.04 7.97
N VAL A 173 -13.96 14.90 6.64
CA VAL A 173 -15.08 14.63 5.73
C VAL A 173 -15.84 13.37 6.15
N LEU A 174 -15.14 12.26 6.45
CA LEU A 174 -15.79 11.03 6.90
C LEU A 174 -16.53 11.21 8.24
N LEU A 175 -15.94 11.96 9.17
CA LEU A 175 -16.55 12.23 10.48
C LEU A 175 -17.76 13.17 10.42
N CYS A 176 -17.93 13.97 9.36
CA CYS A 176 -19.12 14.82 9.18
C CYS A 176 -20.40 14.00 9.20
N GLY A 177 -20.48 12.89 8.46
CA GLY A 177 -21.69 12.05 8.42
C GLY A 177 -22.12 11.51 9.78
N LYS A 178 -21.15 11.24 10.68
CA LYS A 178 -21.44 10.90 12.08
C LYS A 178 -21.86 12.12 12.90
N THR A 179 -21.14 13.23 12.77
CA THR A 179 -21.36 14.45 13.57
C THR A 179 -22.70 15.11 13.25
N GLU A 180 -23.15 14.99 12.01
CA GLU A 180 -24.42 15.51 11.49
C GLU A 180 -25.57 14.50 11.60
N TYR A 181 -25.32 13.33 12.20
CA TYR A 181 -26.31 12.25 12.36
C TYR A 181 -26.92 11.71 11.04
N ILE A 182 -26.21 11.86 9.93
CA ILE A 182 -26.58 11.31 8.61
C ILE A 182 -26.33 9.80 8.57
N PHE A 183 -25.26 9.34 9.23
CA PHE A 183 -24.84 7.96 9.20
C PHE A 183 -24.98 7.29 10.57
N ASN A 184 -25.72 6.18 10.63
CA ASN A 184 -25.95 5.43 11.85
C ASN A 184 -25.59 3.95 11.72
N THR A 185 -24.42 3.59 12.22
CA THR A 185 -23.90 2.21 12.19
C THR A 185 -24.62 1.22 13.10
N ALA A 186 -25.46 1.69 14.01
CA ALA A 186 -26.12 0.81 14.98
C ALA A 186 -27.35 0.10 14.40
N VAL A 187 -27.78 0.43 13.17
CA VAL A 187 -29.13 0.10 12.70
C VAL A 187 -29.17 -0.76 11.43
N ASP A 188 -28.29 -0.58 10.43
CA ASP A 188 -28.45 -1.28 9.14
C ASP A 188 -27.13 -1.69 8.45
N ARG A 189 -27.11 -2.91 7.87
CA ARG A 189 -26.05 -3.41 6.98
C ARG A 189 -26.02 -2.70 5.63
N ASN A 190 -27.16 -2.21 5.14
CA ASN A 190 -27.26 -1.51 3.86
C ASN A 190 -26.56 -0.14 3.91
N ASP A 191 -26.67 0.59 5.02
CA ASP A 191 -25.95 1.86 5.23
C ASP A 191 -24.45 1.68 5.12
N ARG A 192 -23.92 0.61 5.73
CA ARG A 192 -22.49 0.27 5.65
C ARG A 192 -22.06 0.01 4.21
N SER A 193 -22.81 -0.80 3.48
CA SER A 193 -22.46 -1.13 2.09
C SER A 193 -22.56 0.10 1.19
N LEU A 194 -23.57 0.96 1.39
CA LEU A 194 -23.71 2.23 0.66
C LEU A 194 -22.53 3.16 0.96
N PHE A 195 -22.13 3.26 2.23
CA PHE A 195 -20.99 4.07 2.64
C PHE A 195 -19.73 3.66 1.90
N TYR A 196 -19.44 2.36 1.85
CA TYR A 196 -18.28 1.85 1.12
C TYR A 196 -18.39 2.09 -0.39
N TRP A 197 -19.55 1.79 -0.99
CA TRP A 197 -19.79 2.02 -2.42
C TRP A 197 -19.53 3.47 -2.84
N MET A 198 -19.92 4.43 -2.00
CA MET A 198 -19.71 5.85 -2.27
C MET A 198 -18.28 6.32 -2.00
N PHE A 199 -17.71 5.98 -0.83
CA PHE A 199 -16.47 6.59 -0.39
C PHE A 199 -15.22 5.90 -0.95
N ILE A 200 -15.25 4.60 -1.26
CA ILE A 200 -14.05 3.90 -1.77
C ILE A 200 -13.49 4.54 -3.04
N PRO A 201 -14.28 4.80 -4.09
CA PRO A 201 -13.75 5.43 -5.30
C PRO A 201 -13.18 6.82 -5.04
N LEU A 202 -13.81 7.61 -4.16
CA LEU A 202 -13.36 8.95 -3.79
C LEU A 202 -12.02 8.91 -3.05
N LEU A 203 -11.93 8.05 -2.03
CA LEU A 203 -10.72 7.92 -1.22
C LEU A 203 -9.56 7.34 -2.03
N GLN A 204 -9.80 6.33 -2.86
CA GLN A 204 -8.76 5.80 -3.74
C GLN A 204 -8.30 6.86 -4.75
N LYS A 205 -9.21 7.70 -5.26
CA LYS A 205 -8.83 8.84 -6.11
C LYS A 205 -7.93 9.83 -5.37
N GLU A 206 -8.26 10.21 -4.13
CA GLU A 206 -7.39 11.07 -3.31
C GLU A 206 -6.00 10.45 -3.07
N LEU A 207 -5.94 9.13 -2.83
CA LEU A 207 -4.66 8.43 -2.71
C LEU A 207 -3.86 8.47 -4.01
N ASN A 208 -4.52 8.27 -5.16
CA ASN A 208 -3.88 8.34 -6.47
C ASN A 208 -3.37 9.76 -6.78
N ASP A 209 -4.16 10.79 -6.48
CA ASP A 209 -3.79 12.19 -6.67
C ASP A 209 -2.61 12.57 -5.77
N PHE A 210 -2.63 12.12 -4.50
CA PHE A 210 -1.53 12.31 -3.58
C PHE A 210 -0.26 11.55 -4.04
N GLN A 211 -0.40 10.30 -4.47
CA GLN A 211 0.72 9.52 -5.03
C GLN A 211 1.31 10.23 -6.26
N HIS A 212 0.47 10.76 -7.15
CA HIS A 212 0.91 11.50 -8.32
C HIS A 212 1.65 12.79 -7.94
N TYR A 213 1.09 13.59 -7.03
CA TYR A 213 1.76 14.78 -6.50
C TYR A 213 3.11 14.42 -5.88
N TRP A 214 3.14 13.41 -5.01
CA TRP A 214 4.33 12.99 -4.31
C TRP A 214 5.41 12.47 -5.28
N ASN A 215 5.03 11.71 -6.30
CA ASN A 215 6.02 11.18 -7.24
C ASN A 215 6.54 12.25 -8.21
N ASN A 216 5.83 13.36 -8.40
CA ASN A 216 6.20 14.41 -9.35
C ASN A 216 6.67 15.73 -8.72
N HIS A 217 6.60 15.88 -7.40
CA HIS A 217 7.18 17.05 -6.74
C HIS A 217 8.71 17.01 -6.77
N ARG A 218 9.33 18.18 -6.80
CA ARG A 218 10.79 18.29 -6.70
C ARG A 218 11.21 18.20 -5.23
N ILE A 219 12.02 17.21 -4.91
CA ILE A 219 12.65 17.08 -3.60
C ILE A 219 13.74 18.13 -3.47
N CYS A 220 13.82 18.80 -2.31
CA CYS A 220 14.87 19.76 -2.02
C CYS A 220 16.25 19.12 -2.03
N ASN A 221 17.27 19.87 -2.47
CA ASN A 221 18.65 19.42 -2.39
C ASN A 221 19.09 19.32 -0.91
N GLN A 222 19.77 18.23 -0.56
CA GLN A 222 20.25 17.93 0.77
C GLN A 222 21.72 17.50 0.70
N GLU A 223 22.64 18.43 0.92
CA GLU A 223 24.10 18.22 0.77
C GLU A 223 24.65 17.06 1.60
N LYS A 224 24.03 16.76 2.75
CA LYS A 224 24.51 15.73 3.68
C LYS A 224 23.94 14.33 3.38
N LYS A 225 23.01 14.21 2.42
CA LYS A 225 22.37 12.94 2.04
C LYS A 225 23.34 12.13 1.17
N LEU A 226 23.50 10.84 1.48
CA LEU A 226 24.35 9.94 0.68
C LEU A 226 23.67 9.52 -0.63
N MET A 227 22.35 9.36 -0.59
CA MET A 227 21.54 9.10 -1.77
C MET A 227 21.23 10.44 -2.46
N PRO A 228 20.98 10.47 -3.78
CA PRO A 228 20.84 11.75 -4.45
C PRO A 228 19.59 12.53 -3.99
N SER A 229 19.59 13.83 -4.26
CA SER A 229 18.57 14.80 -3.84
C SER A 229 18.43 15.90 -4.90
N GLY A 230 17.48 16.83 -4.76
CA GLY A 230 17.27 17.86 -5.78
C GLY A 230 16.57 17.39 -7.05
N HIS A 231 15.96 16.20 -7.05
CA HIS A 231 15.36 15.54 -8.21
C HIS A 231 13.84 15.38 -8.07
N ILE A 232 13.20 14.90 -9.13
CA ILE A 232 11.80 14.47 -9.13
C ILE A 232 11.77 12.94 -9.00
N PRO A 233 11.01 12.35 -8.05
CA PRO A 233 11.02 10.90 -7.79
C PRO A 233 10.66 10.03 -9.01
N SER A 234 9.71 10.46 -9.85
CA SER A 234 9.31 9.74 -11.07
C SER A 234 10.44 9.70 -12.08
N PHE A 235 11.08 10.85 -12.35
CA PHE A 235 12.25 10.94 -13.23
C PHE A 235 13.39 10.04 -12.75
N ALA A 236 13.62 10.00 -11.44
CA ALA A 236 14.70 9.23 -10.85
C ALA A 236 14.45 7.71 -10.93
N LEU A 237 13.18 7.29 -10.85
CA LEU A 237 12.75 5.91 -11.07
C LEU A 237 12.90 5.50 -12.54
N GLU A 238 12.56 6.38 -13.48
CA GLU A 238 12.60 6.11 -14.93
C GLU A 238 14.02 6.16 -15.51
N TYR A 239 14.86 7.08 -15.03
CA TYR A 239 16.22 7.32 -15.52
C TYR A 239 17.28 7.21 -14.41
N PRO A 240 17.40 6.06 -13.72
CA PRO A 240 18.29 5.91 -12.56
C PRO A 240 19.77 6.16 -12.91
N SER A 241 20.19 5.83 -14.13
CA SER A 241 21.56 6.01 -14.60
C SER A 241 21.99 7.48 -14.69
N GLN A 242 21.06 8.41 -14.94
CA GLN A 242 21.35 9.85 -14.95
C GLN A 242 21.68 10.40 -13.56
N LEU A 243 21.41 9.63 -12.52
CA LEU A 243 21.69 9.96 -11.13
C LEU A 243 22.62 8.92 -10.48
N ASN A 244 23.42 8.22 -11.29
CA ASN A 244 24.42 7.25 -10.87
C ASN A 244 23.88 6.04 -10.10
N GLY A 245 22.65 5.61 -10.35
CA GLY A 245 22.17 4.34 -9.80
C GLY A 245 21.72 3.35 -10.85
N ILE A 246 21.40 2.17 -10.34
CA ILE A 246 21.21 0.95 -11.11
C ILE A 246 19.80 0.47 -10.84
N ASP A 247 19.00 0.23 -11.87
CA ASP A 247 17.71 -0.43 -11.69
C ASP A 247 17.92 -1.82 -11.06
N CYS A 248 17.46 -1.98 -9.81
CA CYS A 248 17.63 -3.21 -9.04
C CYS A 248 16.38 -4.08 -9.08
N ARG A 249 15.42 -3.81 -9.97
CA ARG A 249 14.22 -4.63 -10.11
C ARG A 249 14.61 -6.05 -10.54
N ILE A 250 14.12 -7.02 -9.80
CA ILE A 250 14.20 -8.43 -10.17
C ILE A 250 12.94 -8.74 -10.95
N GLU A 251 13.09 -8.97 -12.26
CA GLU A 251 11.97 -9.38 -13.11
C GLU A 251 11.50 -10.78 -12.70
N ILE A 252 10.18 -10.98 -12.74
CA ILE A 252 9.54 -12.24 -12.35
C ILE A 252 8.62 -12.71 -13.48
N PRO A 253 8.56 -14.03 -13.75
CA PRO A 253 7.55 -14.59 -14.64
C PRO A 253 6.14 -14.34 -14.09
N LYS A 254 5.18 -14.01 -14.98
CA LYS A 254 3.78 -13.79 -14.57
C LYS A 254 3.16 -15.06 -13.99
N GLU A 255 3.53 -16.20 -14.55
CA GLU A 255 3.08 -17.53 -14.14
C GLU A 255 3.48 -17.83 -12.69
N ALA A 256 4.64 -17.34 -12.24
CA ALA A 256 5.07 -17.51 -10.86
C ALA A 256 4.16 -16.73 -9.89
N VAL A 257 3.71 -15.54 -10.26
CA VAL A 257 2.75 -14.75 -9.46
C VAL A 257 1.39 -15.45 -9.41
N THR A 258 0.93 -15.99 -10.54
CA THR A 258 -0.34 -16.75 -10.60
C THR A 258 -0.30 -17.98 -9.70
N GLN A 259 0.75 -18.81 -9.80
CA GLN A 259 0.89 -20.02 -8.98
C GLN A 259 0.99 -19.71 -7.48
N LEU A 260 1.71 -18.64 -7.10
CA LEU A 260 1.77 -18.20 -5.70
C LEU A 260 0.42 -17.70 -5.20
N ARG A 261 -0.39 -17.10 -6.09
CA ARG A 261 -1.75 -16.67 -5.75
C ARG A 261 -2.65 -17.89 -5.53
N GLU A 262 -2.64 -18.86 -6.44
CA GLU A 262 -3.38 -20.12 -6.28
C GLU A 262 -3.02 -20.83 -4.97
N PHE A 263 -1.72 -20.96 -4.68
CA PHE A 263 -1.23 -21.51 -3.42
C PHE A 263 -1.75 -20.74 -2.19
N LEU A 264 -1.76 -19.41 -2.23
CA LEU A 264 -2.26 -18.59 -1.14
C LEU A 264 -3.75 -18.86 -0.87
N GLU A 265 -4.54 -18.95 -1.93
CA GLU A 265 -5.98 -19.18 -1.84
C GLU A 265 -6.27 -20.60 -1.31
N GLU A 266 -5.50 -21.60 -1.72
CA GLU A 266 -5.59 -22.97 -1.20
C GLU A 266 -5.21 -23.05 0.29
N ASP A 267 -4.12 -22.40 0.70
CA ASP A 267 -3.58 -22.48 2.06
C ASP A 267 -4.42 -21.67 3.08
N THR A 268 -4.96 -20.53 2.65
CA THR A 268 -5.75 -19.65 3.53
C THR A 268 -7.25 -19.85 3.42
N GLY A 269 -7.73 -20.46 2.33
CA GLY A 269 -9.16 -20.54 2.01
C GLY A 269 -9.81 -19.19 1.69
N MET A 270 -9.01 -18.14 1.46
CA MET A 270 -9.48 -16.80 1.13
C MET A 270 -8.98 -16.40 -0.24
N SER A 271 -9.90 -16.05 -1.13
CA SER A 271 -9.55 -15.50 -2.45
C SER A 271 -9.11 -14.04 -2.36
N ARG A 272 -8.39 -13.58 -3.40
CA ARG A 272 -8.03 -12.16 -3.56
C ARG A 272 -9.27 -11.26 -3.47
N ASP A 273 -10.34 -11.66 -4.13
CA ASP A 273 -11.56 -10.86 -4.21
C ASP A 273 -12.25 -10.81 -2.85
N GLU A 274 -12.29 -11.90 -2.08
CA GLU A 274 -12.83 -11.90 -0.72
C GLU A 274 -12.04 -11.00 0.24
N CYS A 275 -10.71 -11.03 0.19
CA CYS A 275 -9.86 -10.17 1.01
C CYS A 275 -10.09 -8.66 0.76
N PHE A 276 -10.47 -8.29 -0.46
CA PHE A 276 -10.66 -6.89 -0.86
C PHE A 276 -12.13 -6.54 -1.17
N ARG A 277 -13.08 -7.40 -0.82
CA ARG A 277 -14.51 -7.16 -0.99
C ARG A 277 -15.05 -6.28 0.13
N TRP A 278 -15.73 -5.21 -0.26
CA TRP A 278 -16.32 -4.26 0.69
C TRP A 278 -17.85 -4.40 0.83
N TYR A 279 -18.49 -4.81 -0.26
CA TYR A 279 -19.93 -5.04 -0.41
C TYR A 279 -20.14 -6.12 -1.49
N SER A 280 -21.34 -6.69 -1.57
CA SER A 280 -21.65 -7.71 -2.58
C SER A 280 -21.97 -7.11 -3.94
N ASP A 281 -21.86 -7.91 -5.01
CA ASP A 281 -22.17 -7.46 -6.37
C ASP A 281 -23.66 -7.13 -6.53
N GLU A 282 -24.54 -7.87 -5.84
CA GLU A 282 -25.97 -7.58 -5.79
C GLU A 282 -26.23 -6.20 -5.17
N PHE A 283 -25.54 -5.89 -4.06
CA PHE A 283 -25.64 -4.58 -3.44
C PHE A 283 -25.12 -3.47 -4.37
N ALA A 284 -24.01 -3.72 -5.07
CA ALA A 284 -23.45 -2.75 -6.02
C ALA A 284 -24.46 -2.41 -7.13
N GLN A 285 -25.20 -3.40 -7.62
CA GLN A 285 -26.25 -3.19 -8.62
C GLN A 285 -27.45 -2.41 -8.05
N THR A 286 -27.87 -2.72 -6.81
CA THR A 286 -28.93 -1.96 -6.11
C THR A 286 -28.53 -0.50 -5.90
N ALA A 287 -27.30 -0.26 -5.44
CA ALA A 287 -26.77 1.09 -5.25
C ALA A 287 -26.68 1.86 -6.59
N LEU A 288 -26.20 1.22 -7.65
CA LEU A 288 -26.15 1.81 -8.99
C LEU A 288 -27.55 2.21 -9.47
N THR A 289 -28.50 1.29 -9.43
CA THR A 289 -29.89 1.53 -9.87
C THR A 289 -30.54 2.67 -9.06
N THR A 290 -30.27 2.72 -7.76
CA THR A 290 -30.74 3.80 -6.88
C THR A 290 -30.12 5.13 -7.27
N TRP A 291 -28.80 5.18 -7.48
CA TRP A 291 -28.09 6.38 -7.91
C TRP A 291 -28.59 6.90 -9.26
N GLU A 292 -28.89 5.99 -10.19
CA GLU A 292 -29.51 6.32 -11.48
C GLU A 292 -30.91 6.92 -11.30
N SER A 293 -31.73 6.35 -10.39
CA SER A 293 -33.09 6.82 -10.13
C SER A 293 -33.16 8.26 -9.57
N ILE A 294 -32.13 8.70 -8.85
CA ILE A 294 -32.03 10.07 -8.31
C ILE A 294 -31.35 11.05 -9.29
N GLY A 295 -31.12 10.63 -10.54
CA GLY A 295 -30.59 11.48 -11.60
C GLY A 295 -29.07 11.56 -11.68
N GLN A 296 -28.36 10.55 -11.16
CA GLN A 296 -26.90 10.42 -11.25
C GLN A 296 -26.12 11.66 -10.76
N PRO A 297 -26.39 12.17 -9.54
CA PRO A 297 -25.69 13.35 -9.03
C PRO A 297 -24.18 13.09 -8.95
N ALA A 298 -23.39 14.11 -9.26
CA ALA A 298 -21.94 14.03 -9.18
C ALA A 298 -21.48 13.78 -7.73
N ILE A 299 -20.73 12.71 -7.52
CA ILE A 299 -20.21 12.34 -6.20
C ILE A 299 -18.79 12.88 -6.05
N ASN A 300 -18.57 13.73 -5.05
CA ASN A 300 -17.25 14.20 -4.62
C ASN A 300 -17.23 14.35 -3.10
N LEU A 301 -16.05 14.52 -2.49
CA LEU A 301 -15.93 14.57 -1.02
C LEU A 301 -16.76 15.67 -0.36
N SER A 302 -17.05 16.77 -1.05
CA SER A 302 -17.85 17.88 -0.51
C SER A 302 -19.35 17.58 -0.47
N HIS A 303 -19.84 16.72 -1.37
CA HIS A 303 -21.27 16.41 -1.53
C HIS A 303 -21.62 14.93 -1.34
N ALA A 304 -20.63 14.11 -0.95
CA ALA A 304 -20.82 12.67 -0.78
C ALA A 304 -21.92 12.37 0.25
N TRP A 305 -21.98 13.12 1.36
CA TRP A 305 -23.02 12.92 2.36
C TRP A 305 -24.41 13.37 1.90
N ASP A 306 -24.50 14.41 1.06
CA ASP A 306 -25.77 14.87 0.47
C ASP A 306 -26.38 13.79 -0.43
N VAL A 307 -25.54 13.14 -1.24
CA VAL A 307 -25.96 12.03 -2.10
C VAL A 307 -26.27 10.77 -1.27
N PHE A 308 -25.48 10.51 -0.22
CA PHE A 308 -25.74 9.40 0.71
C PHE A 308 -27.13 9.53 1.35
N ALA A 309 -27.46 10.72 1.85
CA ALA A 309 -28.76 10.99 2.49
C ALA A 309 -29.95 10.84 1.53
N GLN A 310 -29.74 11.04 0.22
CA GLN A 310 -30.76 10.81 -0.80
C GLN A 310 -30.94 9.32 -1.13
N MET A 311 -29.83 8.56 -1.18
CA MET A 311 -29.85 7.15 -1.56
C MET A 311 -30.27 6.23 -0.40
N ALA A 312 -29.82 6.48 0.82
CA ALA A 312 -30.03 5.59 1.96
C ALA A 312 -31.52 5.22 2.19
N PRO A 313 -32.48 6.16 2.18
CA PRO A 313 -33.89 5.84 2.38
C PRO A 313 -34.50 4.96 1.27
N LEU A 314 -33.94 5.00 0.05
CA LEU A 314 -34.44 4.22 -1.09
C LEU A 314 -33.90 2.78 -1.06
N ILE A 315 -32.65 2.61 -0.64
CA ILE A 315 -32.04 1.28 -0.49
C ILE A 315 -32.69 0.51 0.65
N MET A 316 -33.08 1.18 1.74
CA MET A 316 -33.79 0.56 2.87
C MET A 316 -35.20 0.04 2.54
N GLN A 317 -35.79 0.48 1.42
CA GLN A 317 -37.13 0.07 0.99
C GLN A 317 -37.14 -1.15 0.06
N THR A 318 -35.96 -1.63 -0.35
CA THR A 318 -35.79 -2.72 -1.31
C THR A 318 -35.46 -4.03 -0.60
#